data_AF-A0A0K8Q4H5-F1
#
_entry.id   AF-A0A0K8Q4H5-F1
#
_cell.length_a   1.000
_cell.length_b   1.000
_cell.length_c   1.000
_cell.angle_alpha   90.00
_cell.angle_beta   90.00
_cell.angle_gamma   90.00
#
_symmetry.space_group_name_H-M   'P 1'
#
loop_
_entity.id
_entity.type
_entity.pdbx_description
1 polymer ?
#
loop_
_entity_poly.entity_id
_entity_poly.type
_entity_poly.pdbx_seq_one_letter_code
_entity_poly.pdbx_strand_id
1 'polypeptide(L)'
;MPNSGIALSNIDASVRPQDDLYQHVNGAWLKSTTIRDDRALEGTFTALRDDSELAVREIIEEAAGRGADASGIERKIGDLYNSFMDEAAVEAKGMDPIRDRLAAVYATGSTTDVIELAGRLFRSDVSGLFLHLPGAGRRQSRPDPVVHRTRWPGAAG
;
A
#
# COMPACT_ATOMS: atom_id res chain seq x y z
N MET A 1 -28.61 -20.63 -14.72
CA MET A 1 -29.14 -19.75 -13.67
C MET A 1 -28.01 -18.80 -13.28
N PRO A 2 -28.17 -17.47 -13.35
CA PRO A 2 -27.14 -16.58 -12.84
C PRO A 2 -27.02 -16.75 -11.31
N ASN A 3 -25.80 -16.92 -10.81
CA ASN A 3 -25.51 -16.89 -9.38
C ASN A 3 -25.67 -15.44 -8.88
N SER A 4 -26.35 -15.24 -7.77
CA SER A 4 -26.65 -13.90 -7.22
C SER A 4 -25.41 -13.11 -6.74
N GLY A 5 -24.23 -13.74 -6.71
CA GLY A 5 -23.01 -13.18 -6.13
C GLY A 5 -23.00 -13.17 -4.60
N ILE A 6 -24.03 -13.72 -3.94
CA ILE A 6 -24.15 -13.78 -2.48
C ILE A 6 -23.71 -15.16 -1.99
N ALA A 7 -22.73 -15.20 -1.09
CA ALA A 7 -22.27 -16.42 -0.44
C ALA A 7 -23.24 -16.83 0.69
N LEU A 8 -24.21 -17.68 0.35
CA LEU A 8 -25.22 -18.16 1.31
C LEU A 8 -24.66 -19.12 2.37
N SER A 9 -23.47 -19.69 2.14
CA SER A 9 -22.81 -20.62 3.07
C SER A 9 -22.39 -19.98 4.38
N ASN A 10 -22.24 -18.65 4.41
CA ASN A 10 -21.74 -17.93 5.59
C ASN A 10 -22.87 -17.47 6.53
N ILE A 11 -24.13 -17.68 6.13
CA ILE A 11 -25.30 -17.24 6.86
C ILE A 11 -25.44 -18.03 8.17
N ASP A 12 -25.63 -17.28 9.27
CA ASP A 12 -26.07 -17.83 10.55
C ASP A 12 -27.57 -17.62 10.73
N ALA A 13 -28.35 -18.66 10.43
CA ALA A 13 -29.80 -18.63 10.53
C ALA A 13 -30.32 -18.55 11.98
N SER A 14 -29.46 -18.70 13.00
CA SER A 14 -29.85 -18.52 14.41
C SER A 14 -30.01 -17.04 14.80
N VAL A 15 -29.43 -16.13 14.03
CA VAL A 15 -29.55 -14.67 14.21
C VAL A 15 -30.54 -14.13 13.20
N ARG A 16 -31.53 -13.35 13.64
CA ARG A 16 -32.46 -12.70 12.69
C ARG A 16 -31.77 -11.52 12.00
N PRO A 17 -31.95 -11.33 10.68
CA PRO A 17 -31.32 -10.22 9.97
C PRO A 17 -31.82 -8.84 10.41
N GLN A 18 -33.00 -8.74 11.04
CA GLN A 18 -33.50 -7.48 11.59
C GLN A 18 -32.84 -7.09 12.91
N ASP A 19 -32.26 -8.07 13.63
CA ASP A 19 -31.64 -7.86 14.94
C ASP A 19 -30.14 -7.55 14.74
N ASP A 20 -29.46 -8.31 13.87
CA ASP A 20 -28.08 -8.05 13.45
C ASP A 20 -27.82 -8.65 12.05
N LEU A 21 -27.83 -7.79 11.03
CA LEU A 21 -27.59 -8.21 9.65
C LEU A 21 -26.15 -8.71 9.44
N TYR A 22 -25.17 -8.15 10.14
CA TYR A 22 -23.76 -8.52 9.97
C TYR A 22 -23.51 -9.94 10.49
N GLN A 23 -24.00 -10.25 11.68
CA GLN A 23 -23.95 -11.60 12.23
C GLN A 23 -24.82 -12.58 11.45
N HIS A 24 -26.01 -12.18 10.99
CA HIS A 24 -26.84 -13.04 10.16
C HIS A 24 -26.12 -13.47 8.87
N VAL A 25 -25.43 -12.55 8.19
CA VAL A 25 -24.78 -12.84 6.89
C VAL A 25 -23.41 -13.50 7.05
N ASN A 26 -22.64 -13.15 8.09
CA ASN A 26 -21.24 -13.55 8.24
C ASN A 26 -20.99 -14.49 9.44
N GLY A 27 -22.00 -14.79 10.25
CA GLY A 27 -21.82 -15.46 11.54
C GLY A 27 -21.16 -16.83 11.45
N ALA A 28 -21.43 -17.62 10.40
CA ALA A 28 -20.76 -18.90 10.21
C ALA A 28 -19.27 -18.72 9.85
N TRP A 29 -18.94 -17.71 9.05
CA TRP A 29 -17.55 -17.36 8.71
C TRP A 29 -16.80 -16.84 9.94
N LEU A 30 -17.43 -15.99 10.77
CA LEU A 30 -16.83 -15.47 12.01
C LEU A 30 -16.50 -16.58 13.02
N LYS A 31 -17.32 -17.63 13.10
CA LYS A 31 -17.10 -18.77 14.01
C LYS A 31 -15.98 -19.71 13.57
N SER A 32 -15.72 -19.79 12.26
CA SER A 32 -14.79 -20.76 11.67
C SER A 32 -13.45 -20.15 11.26
N THR A 33 -13.43 -18.85 10.98
CA THR A 33 -12.22 -18.17 10.51
C THR A 33 -11.29 -17.85 11.66
N THR A 34 -10.02 -18.21 11.48
CA THR A 34 -8.93 -17.82 12.37
C THR A 34 -8.09 -16.75 11.69
N ILE A 35 -7.75 -15.69 12.41
CA ILE A 35 -6.77 -14.71 11.93
C ILE A 35 -5.40 -15.39 11.97
N ARG A 36 -4.72 -15.46 10.82
CA ARG A 36 -3.39 -16.08 10.72
C ARG A 36 -2.36 -15.31 11.55
N ASP A 37 -1.36 -16.02 12.08
CA ASP A 37 -0.36 -15.46 13.00
C ASP A 37 0.49 -14.33 12.40
N ASP A 38 0.60 -14.27 11.07
CA ASP A 38 1.30 -13.23 10.33
C ASP A 38 0.46 -11.95 10.11
N ARG A 39 -0.76 -11.88 10.67
CA ARG A 39 -1.75 -10.84 10.37
C ARG A 39 -2.46 -10.30 11.59
N ALA A 40 -2.86 -9.04 11.49
CA ALA A 40 -3.70 -8.38 12.49
C ALA A 40 -5.21 -8.56 12.24
N LEU A 41 -5.63 -8.88 11.02
CA LEU A 41 -7.03 -9.00 10.63
C LEU A 41 -7.20 -9.97 9.44
N GLU A 42 -8.41 -10.52 9.29
CA GLU A 42 -8.81 -11.39 8.18
C GLU A 42 -10.22 -11.00 7.70
N GLY A 43 -10.51 -11.22 6.42
CA GLY A 43 -11.77 -10.80 5.79
C GLY A 43 -11.70 -10.78 4.26
N THR A 44 -12.76 -10.28 3.61
CA THR A 44 -12.83 -10.26 2.15
C THR A 44 -11.75 -9.37 1.51
N PHE A 45 -11.41 -8.23 2.12
CA PHE A 45 -10.37 -7.35 1.58
C PHE A 45 -8.97 -7.94 1.71
N THR A 46 -8.68 -8.71 2.75
CA THR A 46 -7.40 -9.43 2.87
C THR A 46 -7.35 -10.58 1.89
N ALA A 47 -8.44 -11.33 1.69
CA ALA A 47 -8.49 -12.35 0.64
C ALA A 47 -8.20 -11.78 -0.76
N LEU A 48 -8.85 -10.67 -1.12
CA LEU A 48 -8.58 -9.99 -2.40
C LEU A 48 -7.14 -9.48 -2.52
N ARG A 49 -6.58 -9.01 -1.41
CA ARG A 49 -5.18 -8.59 -1.35
C ARG A 49 -4.25 -9.78 -1.55
N ASP A 50 -4.51 -10.92 -0.91
CA ASP A 50 -3.71 -12.14 -1.05
C ASP A 50 -3.70 -12.63 -2.50
N ASP A 51 -4.88 -12.71 -3.12
CA ASP A 51 -5.00 -13.12 -4.52
C ASP A 51 -4.24 -12.16 -5.45
N SER A 52 -4.29 -10.85 -5.17
CA SER A 52 -3.54 -9.84 -5.91
C SER A 52 -2.04 -9.94 -5.68
N GLU A 53 -1.60 -10.20 -4.45
CA GLU A 53 -0.19 -10.40 -4.09
C GLU A 53 0.37 -11.63 -4.80
N LEU A 54 -0.38 -12.74 -4.89
CA LEU A 54 0.01 -13.93 -5.63
C LEU A 54 0.16 -13.65 -7.13
N ALA A 55 -0.80 -12.95 -7.74
CA ALA A 55 -0.73 -12.60 -9.16
C ALA A 55 0.45 -11.66 -9.47
N VAL A 56 0.70 -10.68 -8.60
CA VAL A 56 1.86 -9.77 -8.75
C VAL A 56 3.17 -10.54 -8.55
N ARG A 57 3.22 -11.46 -7.58
CA ARG A 57 4.40 -12.29 -7.33
C ARG A 57 4.75 -13.13 -8.55
N GLU A 58 3.77 -13.76 -9.20
CA GLU A 58 4.00 -14.54 -10.43
C GLU A 58 4.71 -13.69 -11.50
N ILE A 59 4.21 -12.48 -11.77
CA ILE A 59 4.81 -11.55 -12.75
C ILE A 59 6.25 -11.17 -12.35
N ILE A 60 6.50 -10.93 -11.06
CA ILE A 60 7.82 -10.56 -10.55
C ILE A 60 8.79 -11.75 -10.66
N GLU A 61 8.35 -12.96 -10.32
CA GLU A 61 9.16 -14.18 -10.40
C GLU A 61 9.50 -14.52 -11.85
N GLU A 62 8.57 -14.33 -12.79
CA GLU A 62 8.84 -14.44 -14.22
C GLU A 62 9.93 -13.45 -14.65
N ALA A 63 9.82 -12.17 -14.29
CA ALA A 63 10.82 -11.16 -14.60
C ALA A 63 12.19 -11.47 -13.96
N ALA A 64 12.20 -11.96 -12.71
CA ALA A 64 13.40 -12.35 -11.99
C ALA A 64 14.10 -13.56 -12.62
N GLY A 65 13.33 -14.51 -13.15
CA GLY A 65 13.83 -15.71 -13.84
C GLY A 65 14.52 -15.42 -15.18
N ARG A 66 14.26 -14.27 -15.81
CA ARG A 66 14.90 -13.90 -17.09
C ARG A 66 16.38 -13.54 -16.97
N GLY A 67 16.83 -13.12 -15.78
CA GLY A 67 18.25 -12.85 -15.51
C GLY A 67 18.91 -11.93 -16.56
N ALA A 68 19.93 -12.45 -17.25
CA ALA A 68 20.69 -11.69 -18.24
C ALA A 68 19.88 -11.27 -19.48
N ASP A 69 18.76 -11.96 -19.77
CA ASP A 69 17.90 -11.67 -20.92
C ASP A 69 16.90 -10.53 -20.64
N ALA A 70 16.78 -10.09 -19.38
CA ALA A 70 15.93 -8.96 -18.99
C ALA A 70 16.58 -7.61 -19.33
N SER A 71 15.76 -6.61 -19.65
CA SER A 71 16.23 -5.24 -19.90
C SER A 71 15.30 -4.18 -19.32
N GLY A 72 15.80 -2.95 -19.17
CA GLY A 72 14.99 -1.81 -18.73
C GLY A 72 14.33 -2.02 -17.37
N ILE A 73 13.00 -1.87 -17.31
CA ILE A 73 12.20 -1.98 -16.07
C ILE A 73 12.16 -3.42 -15.57
N GLU A 74 12.03 -4.39 -16.47
CA GLU A 74 11.96 -5.82 -16.14
C GLU A 74 13.21 -6.27 -15.37
N ARG A 75 14.39 -5.87 -15.85
CA ARG A 75 15.65 -6.17 -15.16
C ARG A 75 15.70 -5.55 -13.76
N LYS A 76 15.21 -4.33 -13.58
CA LYS A 76 15.17 -3.67 -12.27
C LYS A 76 14.23 -4.39 -11.30
N ILE A 77 13.08 -4.87 -11.77
CA ILE A 77 12.13 -5.65 -10.97
C ILE A 77 12.78 -6.96 -10.53
N GLY A 78 13.37 -7.70 -11.47
CA GLY A 78 14.03 -8.97 -11.20
C GLY A 78 15.22 -8.84 -10.25
N ASP A 79 16.11 -7.88 -10.52
CA ASP A 79 17.29 -7.62 -9.69
C ASP A 79 16.88 -7.21 -8.25
N LEU A 80 15.85 -6.36 -8.10
CA LEU A 80 15.33 -5.96 -6.80
C LEU A 80 14.75 -7.16 -6.03
N TYR A 81 13.90 -7.96 -6.68
CA TYR A 81 13.30 -9.15 -6.06
C TYR A 81 14.38 -10.13 -5.60
N ASN A 82 15.31 -10.49 -6.49
CA ASN A 82 16.41 -11.39 -6.16
C ASN A 82 17.29 -10.85 -5.02
N SER A 83 17.54 -9.53 -4.99
CA SER A 83 18.29 -8.92 -3.89
C SER A 83 17.60 -9.01 -2.53
N PHE A 84 16.26 -9.01 -2.52
CA PHE A 84 15.46 -9.14 -1.29
C PHE A 84 15.34 -10.59 -0.84
N MET A 85 15.21 -11.53 -1.78
CA MET A 85 15.06 -12.97 -1.50
C MET A 85 16.37 -13.68 -1.12
N ASP A 86 17.54 -13.07 -1.35
CA ASP A 86 18.83 -13.64 -0.97
C ASP A 86 19.14 -13.43 0.53
N GLU A 87 18.46 -14.22 1.38
CA GLU A 87 18.63 -14.20 2.83
C GLU A 87 20.08 -14.45 3.24
N ALA A 88 20.79 -15.36 2.56
CA ALA A 88 22.18 -15.67 2.89
C ALA A 88 23.11 -14.46 2.71
N ALA A 89 22.92 -13.69 1.63
CA ALA A 89 23.68 -12.47 1.42
C ALA A 89 23.29 -11.36 2.41
N VAL A 90 22.02 -11.27 2.81
CA VAL A 90 21.55 -10.32 3.83
C VAL A 90 22.18 -10.64 5.19
N GLU A 91 22.10 -11.90 5.64
CA GLU A 91 22.66 -12.35 6.91
C GLU A 91 24.18 -12.20 6.95
N ALA A 92 24.88 -12.51 5.85
CA ALA A 92 26.33 -12.33 5.76
C ALA A 92 26.77 -10.86 5.89
N LYS A 93 25.95 -9.90 5.43
CA LYS A 93 26.23 -8.46 5.55
C LYS A 93 25.90 -7.90 6.93
N GLY A 94 24.97 -8.52 7.67
CA GLY A 94 24.55 -8.08 8.99
C GLY A 94 24.24 -6.57 9.04
N MET A 95 24.85 -5.85 9.99
CA MET A 95 24.65 -4.40 10.16
C MET A 95 25.57 -3.52 9.30
N ASP A 96 26.48 -4.10 8.53
CA ASP A 96 27.48 -3.33 7.78
C ASP A 96 26.85 -2.24 6.88
N PRO A 97 25.75 -2.50 6.13
CA PRO A 97 25.15 -1.50 5.25
C PRO A 97 24.62 -0.23 5.94
N ILE A 98 24.36 -0.28 7.25
CA ILE A 98 23.82 0.87 8.01
C ILE A 98 24.88 1.58 8.87
N ARG A 99 26.11 1.04 8.96
CA ARG A 99 27.15 1.55 9.88
C ARG A 99 27.50 3.02 9.64
N ASP A 100 27.70 3.43 8.40
CA ASP A 100 28.06 4.83 8.09
C ASP A 100 26.95 5.81 8.46
N ARG A 101 25.69 5.40 8.30
CA ARG A 101 24.53 6.22 8.72
C ARG A 101 24.50 6.36 10.24
N LEU A 102 24.74 5.27 10.98
CA LEU A 102 24.83 5.30 12.44
C LEU A 102 26.02 6.15 12.91
N ALA A 103 27.19 6.03 12.27
CA ALA A 103 28.35 6.85 12.59
C ALA A 103 28.07 8.35 12.38
N ALA A 104 27.35 8.71 11.30
CA ALA A 104 26.93 10.08 11.07
C ALA A 104 25.98 10.61 12.15
N VAL A 105 25.09 9.76 12.70
CA VAL A 105 24.24 10.12 13.84
C VAL A 105 25.08 10.37 15.09
N TYR A 106 26.01 9.47 15.42
CA TYR A 106 26.86 9.59 16.62
C TYR A 106 27.84 10.76 16.57
N ALA A 107 28.20 11.23 15.37
CA ALA A 107 29.06 12.38 15.18
C ALA A 107 28.36 13.74 15.41
N THR A 108 27.02 13.76 15.56
CA THR A 108 26.30 15.01 15.80
C THR A 108 26.53 15.53 17.22
N GLY A 109 26.97 16.78 17.34
CA GLY A 109 27.25 17.43 18.63
C GLY A 109 26.42 18.69 18.89
N SER A 110 25.71 19.18 17.89
CA SER A 110 24.95 20.43 17.95
C SER A 110 23.61 20.35 17.22
N THR A 111 22.72 21.30 17.51
CA THR A 111 21.45 21.46 16.80
C THR A 111 21.65 21.68 15.30
N THR A 112 22.71 22.40 14.91
CA THR A 112 23.05 22.60 13.50
C THR A 112 23.39 21.27 12.82
N ASP A 113 24.20 20.43 13.45
CA ASP A 113 24.57 19.11 12.89
C ASP A 113 23.34 18.21 12.70
N VAL A 114 22.39 18.27 13.63
CA VAL A 114 21.13 17.51 13.55
C VAL A 114 20.28 17.99 12.37
N ILE A 115 20.17 19.31 12.17
CA ILE A 115 19.40 19.87 11.03
C ILE A 115 20.04 19.47 9.70
N GLU A 116 21.36 19.55 9.59
CA GLU A 116 22.07 19.14 8.38
C GLU A 116 21.96 17.63 8.12
N LEU A 117 22.13 16.82 9.15
CA LEU A 117 21.99 15.36 9.04
C LEU A 117 20.57 14.98 8.63
N ALA A 118 19.55 15.60 9.23
CA ALA A 118 18.16 15.39 8.85
C ALA A 118 17.91 15.71 7.37
N GLY A 119 18.47 16.81 6.87
CA GLY A 119 18.38 17.16 5.44
C GLY A 119 19.05 16.14 4.52
N ARG A 120 20.24 15.62 4.90
CA ARG A 120 20.92 14.56 4.13
C ARG A 120 20.13 13.26 4.13
N LEU A 121 19.66 12.82 5.29
CA LEU A 121 18.92 11.57 5.47
C LEU A 121 17.56 11.59 4.75
N PHE A 122 16.91 12.76 4.69
CA PHE A 122 15.66 12.94 3.96
C PHE A 122 15.80 12.62 2.45
N ARG A 123 16.96 12.90 1.84
CA ARG A 123 17.22 12.54 0.43
C ARG A 123 17.31 11.03 0.18
N SER A 124 17.41 10.25 1.24
CA SER A 124 17.48 8.78 1.23
C SER A 124 16.28 8.15 1.92
N ASP A 125 15.13 8.85 1.90
CA ASP A 125 13.83 8.42 2.42
C ASP A 125 13.78 8.11 3.93
N VAL A 126 14.75 8.64 4.69
CA VAL A 126 14.71 8.59 6.15
C VAL A 126 14.01 9.85 6.66
N SER A 127 12.83 9.66 7.24
CA SER A 127 12.05 10.76 7.81
C SER A 127 12.79 11.44 8.97
N GLY A 128 12.68 12.77 9.03
CA GLY A 128 13.30 13.60 10.07
C GLY A 128 12.26 14.27 10.98
N LEU A 129 12.67 15.38 11.58
CA LEU A 129 11.83 16.18 12.48
C LEU A 129 10.57 16.76 11.82
N PHE A 130 10.61 16.94 10.50
CA PHE A 130 9.52 17.52 9.72
C PHE A 130 9.13 16.57 8.60
N LEU A 131 7.84 16.23 8.56
CA LEU A 131 7.24 15.50 7.47
C LEU A 131 6.99 16.45 6.30
N HIS A 132 7.77 16.33 5.23
CA HIS A 132 7.58 17.07 4.00
C HIS A 132 6.87 16.19 2.98
N LEU A 133 5.60 16.50 2.70
CA LEU A 133 4.83 15.82 1.67
C LEU A 133 4.43 16.82 0.59
N PRO A 134 4.77 16.57 -0.68
CA PRO A 134 4.22 17.36 -1.76
C PRO A 134 2.71 17.13 -1.81
N GLY A 135 1.94 18.22 -1.85
CA GLY A 135 0.49 18.17 -2.00
C GLY A 135 0.04 19.22 -3.02
N ALA A 136 -1.02 18.91 -3.77
CA ALA A 136 -1.66 19.92 -4.59
C ALA A 136 -2.16 21.06 -3.70
N GLY A 137 -1.76 22.29 -4.01
CA GLY A 137 -2.19 23.46 -3.27
C GLY A 137 -3.72 23.60 -3.35
N ARG A 138 -4.41 23.61 -2.20
CA ARG A 138 -5.89 23.63 -2.11
C ARG A 138 -6.56 24.76 -2.91
N ARG A 139 -5.81 25.80 -3.29
CA ARG A 139 -6.30 26.95 -4.04
C ARG A 139 -6.32 26.76 -5.56
N GLN A 140 -5.52 25.85 -6.12
CA GLN A 140 -5.49 25.57 -7.57
C GLN A 140 -6.47 24.46 -7.99
N SER A 141 -7.03 23.71 -7.05
CA SER A 141 -7.92 22.58 -7.32
C SER A 141 -9.40 22.95 -7.47
N ARG A 142 -9.76 24.24 -7.40
CA ARG A 142 -11.13 24.68 -7.73
C ARG A 142 -11.18 25.08 -9.20
N PRO A 143 -11.89 24.35 -10.07
CA PRO A 143 -12.25 24.90 -11.37
C PRO A 143 -13.12 26.15 -11.12
N ASP A 144 -12.82 27.25 -11.82
CA ASP A 144 -13.70 28.42 -11.83
C ASP A 144 -15.10 27.97 -12.23
N PRO A 145 -16.17 28.39 -11.51
CA PRO A 145 -17.51 28.00 -11.89
C PRO A 145 -17.79 28.55 -13.29
N VAL A 146 -17.88 27.65 -14.27
CA VAL A 146 -18.38 27.98 -15.60
C VAL A 146 -19.85 28.36 -15.42
N VAL A 147 -20.12 29.65 -15.25
CA VAL A 147 -21.48 30.17 -15.26
C VAL A 147 -21.95 30.15 -16.72
N HIS A 148 -22.58 29.05 -17.13
CA HIS A 148 -23.40 29.06 -18.32
C HIS A 148 -24.61 29.98 -18.08
N ARG A 149 -24.52 31.25 -18.48
CA ARG A 149 -25.70 32.08 -18.67
C ARG A 149 -26.41 31.64 -19.94
N THR A 150 -27.33 30.70 -19.81
CA THR A 150 -28.29 30.42 -20.87
C THR A 150 -29.27 31.58 -20.92
N ARG A 151 -29.13 32.45 -21.93
CA ARG A 151 -30.11 33.51 -22.23
C ARG A 151 -31.25 32.86 -23.01
N TRP A 152 -32.43 32.76 -22.42
CA TRP A 152 -33.64 32.27 -23.08
C TRP A 152 -34.14 33.31 -24.11
N PRO A 153 -34.27 32.98 -25.41
CA PRO A 153 -34.82 33.90 -26.40
C PRO A 153 -36.34 33.73 -26.44
N GLY A 154 -37.08 34.60 -25.74
CA GLY A 154 -38.54 34.60 -25.86
C GLY A 154 -39.35 35.23 -24.74
N ALA A 155 -38.84 36.27 -24.06
CA ALA A 155 -39.65 37.06 -23.13
C ALA A 155 -39.53 38.55 -23.47
N ALA A 156 -40.11 38.92 -24.61
CA ALA A 156 -40.52 40.28 -24.94
C ALA A 156 -41.69 40.16 -25.92
N GLY A 157 -42.89 40.55 -25.47
CA GLY A 157 -44.14 40.48 -26.23
C GLY A 157 -45.28 39.95 -25.38
#